data_AF-A0A2S9F268-F1
#
_entry.id   AF-A0A2S9F268-F1
#
_cell.length_a   1.000
_cell.length_b   1.000
_cell.length_c   1.000
_cell.angle_alpha   90.00
_cell.angle_beta   90.00
_cell.angle_gamma   90.00
#
_symmetry.space_group_name_H-M   'P 1'
#
loop_
_entity.id
_entity.type
_entity.pdbx_description
1 polymer ?
#
loop_
_entity_poly.entity_id
_entity_poly.type
_entity_poly.pdbx_seq_one_letter_code
_entity_poly.pdbx_strand_id
1 'polypeptide(L)'
;LEHLPGRFLFGVDDGRGDVSGLGADVGIHAVDSSSAALLLAGRDTGIRLALSDAVGQVLTIAGRFAEVRGKSWRVGELADPTALLAGLTPTAPPGATWSVRPRPPVGWIEQDDGRVALGAAVPLGVLDAQMARYLAAVDVPMAVTPWRSILLFDLDEGVADVALRVLAPLGLVFDENSPWLTVSACTGSPGCAHSVADVRADAAAVVVDGPAATSHRHFVGCERACGSPAGADVLVATGDGYRPREPHP
;
A
#
# COMPACT_ATOMS: atom_id res chain seq x y z
N LEU A 1 -15.65 -3.24 17.32
CA LEU A 1 -14.43 -3.08 16.49
C LEU A 1 -13.14 -3.31 17.27
N GLU A 2 -13.12 -3.08 18.59
CA GLU A 2 -11.95 -3.28 19.47
C GLU A 2 -11.34 -4.70 19.45
N HIS A 3 -12.12 -5.70 19.04
CA HIS A 3 -11.68 -7.10 18.93
C HIS A 3 -11.11 -7.46 17.54
N LEU A 4 -10.98 -6.49 16.64
CA LEU A 4 -10.30 -6.71 15.37
C LEU A 4 -8.80 -6.96 15.61
N PRO A 5 -8.19 -7.91 14.90
CA PRO A 5 -6.75 -8.13 14.96
C PRO A 5 -6.02 -6.93 14.36
N GLY A 6 -4.83 -6.61 14.87
CA GLY A 6 -4.02 -5.48 14.40
C GLY A 6 -3.52 -5.58 12.94
N ARG A 7 -3.89 -6.63 12.22
CA ARG A 7 -3.60 -6.82 10.79
C ARG A 7 -4.83 -6.66 9.89
N PHE A 8 -6.00 -6.39 10.47
CA PHE A 8 -7.24 -6.18 9.71
C PHE A 8 -7.17 -4.86 8.94
N LEU A 9 -7.50 -4.88 7.66
CA LEU A 9 -7.43 -3.73 6.76
C LEU A 9 -8.79 -3.42 6.14
N PHE A 10 -9.10 -2.13 6.10
CA PHE A 10 -10.21 -1.57 5.35
C PHE A 10 -9.71 -0.99 4.02
N GLY A 11 -10.46 -1.20 2.94
CA GLY A 11 -10.16 -0.64 1.63
C GLY A 11 -11.27 0.29 1.13
N VAL A 12 -10.91 1.46 0.61
CA VAL A 12 -11.82 2.36 -0.09
C VAL A 12 -11.15 2.75 -1.39
N ASP A 13 -11.85 2.56 -2.50
CA ASP A 13 -11.34 2.78 -3.84
C ASP A 13 -12.36 3.57 -4.66
N ASP A 14 -11.87 4.55 -5.41
CA ASP A 14 -12.68 5.48 -6.21
C ASP A 14 -13.16 4.89 -7.55
N GLY A 15 -12.85 3.61 -7.81
CA GLY A 15 -13.19 2.92 -9.05
C GLY A 15 -11.98 2.69 -9.96
N ARG A 16 -10.82 3.32 -9.67
CA ARG A 16 -9.58 3.15 -10.46
C ARG A 16 -8.85 1.83 -10.16
N GLY A 17 -9.18 1.17 -9.05
CA GLY A 17 -8.63 -0.14 -8.66
C GLY A 17 -7.27 -0.09 -7.97
N ASP A 18 -6.74 1.10 -7.71
CA ASP A 18 -5.42 1.33 -7.09
C ASP A 18 -5.32 0.74 -5.67
N VAL A 19 -6.43 0.68 -4.93
CA VAL A 19 -6.53 0.14 -3.57
C VAL A 19 -7.17 -1.25 -3.56
N SER A 20 -8.15 -1.48 -4.44
CA SER A 20 -8.94 -2.72 -4.48
C SER A 20 -8.06 -3.95 -4.73
N GLY A 21 -7.03 -3.81 -5.58
CA GLY A 21 -6.07 -4.88 -5.86
C GLY A 21 -5.20 -5.27 -4.66
N LEU A 22 -5.06 -4.42 -3.63
CA LEU A 22 -4.21 -4.66 -2.47
C LEU A 22 -4.77 -5.69 -1.48
N GLY A 23 -6.00 -6.16 -1.68
CA GLY A 23 -6.55 -7.27 -0.89
C GLY A 23 -6.84 -6.90 0.58
N ALA A 24 -7.40 -5.70 0.81
CA ALA A 24 -7.95 -5.35 2.13
C ALA A 24 -9.01 -6.39 2.56
N ASP A 25 -9.16 -6.61 3.87
CA ASP A 25 -10.03 -7.67 4.41
C ASP A 25 -11.50 -7.43 4.07
N VAL A 26 -11.92 -6.18 4.17
CA VAL A 26 -13.21 -5.68 3.69
C VAL A 26 -12.98 -4.35 3.01
N GLY A 27 -13.64 -4.10 1.90
CA GLY A 27 -13.52 -2.82 1.23
C GLY A 27 -14.67 -2.50 0.30
N ILE A 28 -14.61 -1.32 -0.28
CA ILE A 28 -15.56 -0.85 -1.29
C ILE A 28 -14.82 -0.32 -2.50
N HIS A 29 -15.39 -0.57 -3.67
CA HIS A 29 -14.91 -0.07 -4.95
C HIS A 29 -16.06 0.68 -5.62
N ALA A 30 -15.91 1.99 -5.81
CA ALA A 30 -16.93 2.77 -6.48
C ALA A 30 -17.15 2.25 -7.91
N VAL A 31 -18.40 2.03 -8.27
CA VAL A 31 -18.80 1.58 -9.61
C VAL A 31 -19.30 2.78 -10.42
N ASP A 32 -19.96 3.71 -9.75
CA ASP A 32 -20.44 4.98 -10.28
C ASP A 32 -20.52 6.03 -9.15
N SER A 33 -21.11 7.19 -9.43
CA SER A 33 -21.23 8.30 -8.48
C SER A 33 -22.16 8.05 -7.29
N SER A 34 -22.88 6.93 -7.27
CA SER A 34 -23.90 6.61 -6.27
C SER A 34 -23.78 5.20 -5.69
N SER A 35 -23.05 4.30 -6.35
CA SER A 35 -22.96 2.89 -5.99
C SER A 35 -21.52 2.38 -5.86
N ALA A 36 -21.33 1.40 -4.96
CA ALA A 36 -20.07 0.70 -4.78
C ALA A 36 -20.24 -0.81 -4.72
N ALA A 37 -19.26 -1.53 -5.26
CA ALA A 37 -19.08 -2.95 -5.06
C ALA A 37 -18.48 -3.21 -3.67
N LEU A 38 -19.09 -4.13 -2.92
CA LEU A 38 -18.53 -4.62 -1.66
C LEU A 38 -17.50 -5.70 -1.95
N LEU A 39 -16.31 -5.56 -1.36
CA LEU A 39 -15.18 -6.48 -1.51
C LEU A 39 -14.89 -7.22 -0.21
N LEU A 40 -14.54 -8.51 -0.32
CA LEU A 40 -13.91 -9.29 0.74
C LEU A 40 -12.55 -9.80 0.26
N ALA A 41 -11.50 -9.54 1.03
CA ALA A 41 -10.12 -9.91 0.65
C ALA A 41 -9.74 -9.49 -0.79
N GLY A 42 -10.19 -8.30 -1.22
CA GLY A 42 -9.97 -7.76 -2.57
C GLY A 42 -10.79 -8.39 -3.70
N ARG A 43 -11.77 -9.26 -3.40
CA ARG A 43 -12.64 -9.89 -4.40
C ARG A 43 -14.06 -9.32 -4.33
N ASP A 44 -14.63 -9.01 -5.49
CA ASP A 44 -16.02 -8.57 -5.61
C ASP A 44 -16.99 -9.66 -5.12
N THR A 45 -17.87 -9.29 -4.19
CA THR A 45 -18.90 -10.18 -3.64
C THR A 45 -20.18 -10.25 -4.49
N GLY A 46 -20.30 -9.40 -5.51
CA GLY A 46 -21.52 -9.22 -6.30
C GLY A 46 -22.58 -8.36 -5.61
N ILE A 47 -22.34 -7.91 -4.37
CA ILE A 47 -23.23 -7.00 -3.63
C ILE A 47 -22.92 -5.56 -4.05
N ARG A 48 -23.97 -4.79 -4.33
CA ARG A 48 -23.90 -3.36 -4.62
C ARG A 48 -24.56 -2.58 -3.49
N LEU A 49 -23.82 -1.61 -2.97
CA LEU A 49 -24.23 -0.76 -1.88
C LEU A 49 -24.44 0.65 -2.42
N ALA A 50 -25.45 1.36 -1.91
CA ALA A 50 -25.46 2.81 -2.04
C ALA A 50 -24.22 3.37 -1.32
N LEU A 51 -23.55 4.36 -1.91
CA LEU A 51 -22.35 4.97 -1.31
C LEU A 51 -22.63 5.53 0.10
N SER A 52 -23.84 6.03 0.35
CA SER A 52 -24.28 6.50 1.67
C SER A 52 -24.25 5.41 2.74
N ASP A 53 -24.45 4.15 2.35
CA ASP A 53 -24.57 3.01 3.26
C ASP A 53 -23.28 2.20 3.35
N ALA A 54 -22.35 2.43 2.41
CA ALA A 54 -21.14 1.66 2.20
C ALA A 54 -20.28 1.54 3.47
N VAL A 55 -20.03 2.67 4.15
CA VAL A 55 -19.24 2.70 5.39
C VAL A 55 -19.92 1.88 6.49
N GLY A 56 -21.23 2.06 6.69
CA GLY A 56 -21.98 1.33 7.71
C GLY A 56 -21.94 -0.18 7.51
N GLN A 57 -22.01 -0.63 6.25
CA GLN A 57 -21.95 -2.05 5.92
C GLN A 57 -20.56 -2.63 6.10
N VAL A 58 -19.51 -1.90 5.71
CA VAL A 58 -18.12 -2.29 5.94
C VAL A 58 -17.84 -2.47 7.44
N LEU A 59 -18.34 -1.57 8.29
CA LEU A 59 -18.20 -1.69 9.75
C LEU A 59 -18.99 -2.87 10.32
N THR A 60 -20.20 -3.13 9.80
CA THR A 60 -21.02 -4.29 10.19
C THR A 60 -20.31 -5.60 9.89
N ILE A 61 -19.72 -5.73 8.69
CA ILE A 61 -18.94 -6.88 8.26
C ILE A 61 -17.70 -7.07 9.13
N ALA A 62 -16.98 -6.00 9.45
CA ALA A 62 -15.84 -6.05 10.35
C ALA A 62 -16.25 -6.49 11.78
N GLY A 63 -17.41 -6.05 12.26
CA GLY A 63 -18.01 -6.55 13.50
C GLY A 63 -18.23 -8.06 13.48
N ARG A 64 -18.88 -8.57 12.43
CA ARG A 64 -19.10 -10.02 12.24
C ARG A 64 -17.79 -10.79 12.16
N PHE A 65 -16.78 -10.26 11.46
CA PHE A 65 -15.46 -10.88 11.42
C PHE A 65 -14.88 -11.00 12.83
N ALA A 66 -14.96 -9.94 13.64
CA ALA A 66 -14.47 -9.97 15.01
C ALA A 66 -15.14 -11.06 15.87
N GLU A 67 -16.41 -11.37 15.60
CA GLU A 67 -17.16 -12.43 16.29
C GLU A 67 -16.76 -13.84 15.84
N VAL A 68 -16.58 -14.06 14.53
CA VAL A 68 -16.39 -15.41 13.96
C VAL A 68 -14.94 -15.80 13.70
N ARG A 69 -14.00 -14.85 13.75
CA ARG A 69 -12.61 -15.04 13.31
C ARG A 69 -11.84 -16.14 14.03
N GLY A 70 -12.22 -16.51 15.25
CA GLY A 70 -11.40 -17.39 16.10
C GLY A 70 -9.96 -16.90 16.18
N LYS A 71 -9.02 -17.64 15.57
CA LYS A 71 -7.58 -17.29 15.52
C LYS A 71 -7.16 -16.56 14.25
N SER A 72 -8.01 -16.48 13.22
CA SER A 72 -7.70 -15.85 11.94
C SER A 72 -7.43 -14.36 12.11
N TRP A 73 -6.37 -13.85 11.50
CA TRP A 73 -5.99 -12.44 11.52
C TRP A 73 -6.57 -11.66 10.35
N ARG A 74 -6.93 -12.36 9.28
CA ARG A 74 -7.41 -11.81 8.01
C ARG A 74 -8.68 -12.53 7.56
N VAL A 75 -9.52 -11.85 6.78
CA VAL A 75 -10.76 -12.44 6.23
C VAL A 75 -10.44 -13.61 5.29
N GLY A 76 -9.36 -13.50 4.51
CA GLY A 76 -8.92 -14.57 3.61
C GLY A 76 -8.46 -15.86 4.32
N GLU A 77 -8.28 -15.84 5.64
CA GLU A 77 -7.91 -17.02 6.45
C GLU A 77 -9.15 -17.76 7.00
N LEU A 78 -10.37 -17.27 6.74
CA LEU A 78 -11.59 -17.97 7.14
C LEU A 78 -11.87 -19.16 6.21
N ALA A 79 -12.41 -20.24 6.78
CA ALA A 79 -12.88 -21.38 5.99
C ALA A 79 -14.05 -20.99 5.06
N ASP A 80 -14.92 -20.10 5.53
CA ASP A 80 -16.01 -19.52 4.75
C ASP A 80 -16.13 -18.00 5.00
N PRO A 81 -15.50 -17.17 4.16
CA PRO A 81 -15.65 -15.72 4.22
C PRO A 81 -17.07 -15.22 3.91
N THR A 82 -17.89 -16.00 3.21
CA THR A 82 -19.23 -15.56 2.77
C THR A 82 -20.22 -15.46 3.93
N ALA A 83 -19.96 -16.16 5.04
CA ALA A 83 -20.70 -16.01 6.29
C ALA A 83 -20.77 -14.55 6.79
N LEU A 84 -19.75 -13.74 6.46
CA LEU A 84 -19.73 -12.32 6.82
C LEU A 84 -20.80 -11.49 6.08
N LEU A 85 -21.31 -12.00 4.95
CA LEU A 85 -22.27 -11.32 4.07
C LEU A 85 -23.73 -11.60 4.44
N ALA A 86 -24.00 -12.29 5.55
CA ALA A 86 -25.35 -12.67 5.97
C ALA A 86 -26.35 -11.50 5.90
N GLY A 87 -27.49 -11.73 5.24
CA GLY A 87 -28.53 -10.72 5.05
C GLY A 87 -28.28 -9.71 3.93
N LEU A 88 -27.21 -9.87 3.15
CA LEU A 88 -26.96 -9.11 1.92
C LEU A 88 -27.21 -9.99 0.69
N THR A 89 -27.83 -9.41 -0.33
CA THR A 89 -28.17 -10.12 -1.57
C THR A 89 -27.29 -9.61 -2.71
N PRO A 90 -26.52 -10.46 -3.40
CA PRO A 90 -25.80 -10.08 -4.61
C PRO A 90 -26.78 -9.61 -5.70
N THR A 91 -26.44 -8.50 -6.35
CA THR A 91 -27.22 -7.91 -7.46
C THR A 91 -26.41 -7.84 -8.76
N ALA A 92 -25.15 -8.29 -8.73
CA ALA A 92 -24.26 -8.41 -9.87
C ALA A 92 -23.45 -9.73 -9.79
N PRO A 93 -22.86 -10.20 -10.90
CA PRO A 93 -21.96 -11.36 -10.88
C PRO A 93 -20.75 -11.12 -9.95
N PRO A 94 -20.43 -12.06 -9.04
CA PRO A 94 -19.28 -11.93 -8.15
C PRO A 94 -17.97 -12.34 -8.83
N GLY A 95 -16.86 -12.11 -8.14
CA GLY A 95 -15.56 -12.71 -8.46
C GLY A 95 -14.59 -11.83 -9.23
N ALA A 96 -14.97 -10.59 -9.57
CA ALA A 96 -14.05 -9.62 -10.13
C ALA A 96 -12.89 -9.32 -9.16
N THR A 97 -11.70 -9.09 -9.74
CA THR A 97 -10.47 -8.74 -9.03
C THR A 97 -9.73 -7.67 -9.81
N TRP A 98 -8.95 -6.84 -9.12
CA TRP A 98 -8.18 -5.75 -9.71
C TRP A 98 -6.69 -6.07 -9.64
N SER A 99 -5.94 -5.63 -10.65
CA SER A 99 -4.49 -5.78 -10.65
C SER A 99 -3.87 -4.87 -9.58
N VAL A 100 -2.90 -5.42 -8.84
CA VAL A 100 -2.03 -4.58 -8.01
C VAL A 100 -1.21 -3.70 -8.93
N ARG A 101 -1.27 -2.38 -8.72
CA ARG A 101 -0.41 -1.44 -9.42
C ARG A 101 1.00 -1.56 -8.82
N PRO A 102 2.01 -2.00 -9.59
CA PRO A 102 3.34 -2.23 -9.04
C PRO A 102 4.13 -0.94 -8.91
N ARG A 103 3.79 0.10 -9.69
CA ARG A 103 4.55 1.35 -9.73
C ARG A 103 3.83 2.45 -8.93
N PRO A 104 4.53 3.11 -7.99
CA PRO A 104 3.99 4.27 -7.31
C PRO A 104 3.79 5.43 -8.31
N PRO A 105 2.76 6.28 -8.11
CA PRO A 105 2.63 7.53 -8.85
C PRO A 105 3.74 8.50 -8.38
N VAL A 106 4.82 8.58 -9.17
CA VAL A 106 6.02 9.38 -8.86
C VAL A 106 6.25 10.38 -9.98
N GLY A 107 6.63 11.59 -9.62
CA GLY A 107 6.89 12.69 -10.54
C GLY A 107 5.74 13.68 -10.63
N TRP A 108 5.69 14.38 -11.76
CA TRP A 108 4.72 15.43 -12.04
C TRP A 108 3.42 14.84 -12.59
N ILE A 109 2.30 15.13 -11.94
CA ILE A 109 0.99 14.58 -12.30
C ILE A 109 0.02 15.75 -12.51
N GLU A 110 -0.41 15.95 -13.75
CA GLU A 110 -1.40 16.98 -14.08
C GLU A 110 -2.78 16.62 -13.50
N GLN A 111 -3.43 17.60 -12.88
CA GLN A 111 -4.81 17.50 -12.41
C GLN A 111 -5.77 18.10 -13.45
N ASP A 112 -7.05 17.74 -13.35
CA ASP A 112 -8.09 18.13 -14.31
C ASP A 112 -8.51 19.62 -14.25
N ASP A 113 -8.02 20.33 -13.23
CA ASP A 113 -8.25 21.75 -12.97
C ASP A 113 -7.04 22.64 -13.31
N GLY A 114 -5.99 22.07 -13.91
CA GLY A 114 -4.75 22.77 -14.25
C GLY A 114 -3.74 22.89 -13.10
N ARG A 115 -4.03 22.32 -11.92
CA ARG A 115 -3.06 22.15 -10.84
C ARG A 115 -2.21 20.90 -11.04
N VAL A 116 -1.25 20.71 -10.14
CA VAL A 116 -0.25 19.65 -10.18
C VAL A 116 -0.30 18.89 -8.86
N ALA A 117 -0.33 17.56 -8.97
CA ALA A 117 0.08 16.69 -7.87
C ALA A 117 1.54 16.26 -8.08
N LEU A 118 2.35 16.34 -7.03
CA LEU A 118 3.70 15.80 -7.02
C LEU A 118 3.75 14.48 -6.27
N GLY A 119 4.17 13.43 -6.97
CA GLY A 119 4.47 12.14 -6.39
C GLY A 119 5.94 12.02 -5.98
N ALA A 120 6.18 11.94 -4.68
CA ALA A 120 7.51 11.81 -4.10
C ALA A 120 7.71 10.41 -3.53
N ALA A 121 8.54 9.57 -4.16
CA ALA A 121 8.98 8.34 -3.53
C ALA A 121 9.89 8.65 -2.33
N VAL A 122 9.67 7.91 -1.26
CA VAL A 122 10.45 7.98 -0.03
C VAL A 122 11.32 6.73 0.02
N PRO A 123 12.65 6.84 -0.17
CA PRO A 123 13.56 5.71 -0.08
C PRO A 123 13.29 4.87 1.17
N LEU A 124 12.97 3.59 0.96
CA LEU A 124 12.65 2.60 2.00
C LEU A 124 11.46 2.98 2.93
N GLY A 125 10.67 4.00 2.58
CA GLY A 125 9.57 4.51 3.39
C GLY A 125 10.01 5.17 4.70
N VAL A 126 11.24 5.71 4.75
CA VAL A 126 11.78 6.37 5.95
C VAL A 126 11.89 7.88 5.73
N LEU A 127 11.14 8.63 6.53
CA LEU A 127 11.25 10.09 6.60
C LEU A 127 11.93 10.46 7.90
N ASP A 128 12.99 11.24 7.83
CA ASP A 128 13.53 11.88 9.02
C ASP A 128 12.67 13.09 9.44
N ALA A 129 12.94 13.57 10.66
CA ALA A 129 12.19 14.69 11.22
C ALA A 129 12.41 16.01 10.47
N GLN A 130 13.53 16.17 9.76
CA GLN A 130 13.81 17.37 9.00
C GLN A 130 12.98 17.39 7.71
N MET A 131 12.94 16.29 6.97
CA MET A 131 12.09 16.11 5.80
C MET A 131 10.62 16.27 6.15
N ALA A 132 10.16 15.70 7.26
CA ALA A 132 8.79 15.87 7.73
C ALA A 132 8.43 17.35 7.99
N ARG A 133 9.38 18.15 8.53
CA ARG A 133 9.19 19.60 8.70
C ARG A 133 9.14 20.35 7.38
N TYR A 134 9.95 19.97 6.39
CA TYR A 134 9.89 20.59 5.06
C TYR A 134 8.57 20.29 4.37
N LEU A 135 8.10 19.03 4.42
CA LEU A 135 6.78 18.66 3.89
C LEU A 135 5.66 19.44 4.57
N ALA A 136 5.68 19.54 5.91
CA ALA A 136 4.69 20.35 6.63
C ALA A 136 4.72 21.84 6.24
N ALA A 137 5.90 22.39 5.90
CA ALA A 137 6.03 23.78 5.48
C ALA A 137 5.52 24.06 4.06
N VAL A 138 5.29 23.03 3.22
CA VAL A 138 4.61 23.21 1.93
C VAL A 138 3.13 23.55 2.12
N ASP A 139 2.53 23.09 3.22
CA ASP A 139 1.15 23.42 3.64
C ASP A 139 0.08 23.15 2.57
N VAL A 140 0.16 21.98 1.93
CA VAL A 140 -0.82 21.49 0.95
C VAL A 140 -1.44 20.17 1.40
N PRO A 141 -2.60 19.76 0.85
CA PRO A 141 -3.12 18.41 1.09
C PRO A 141 -2.10 17.36 0.68
N MET A 142 -1.92 16.33 1.51
CA MET A 142 -0.97 15.24 1.24
C MET A 142 -1.56 13.88 1.60
N ALA A 143 -1.12 12.85 0.90
CA ALA A 143 -1.43 11.46 1.24
C ALA A 143 -0.17 10.59 1.21
N VAL A 144 -0.02 9.75 2.24
CA VAL A 144 0.95 8.64 2.20
C VAL A 144 0.33 7.52 1.38
N THR A 145 1.08 6.99 0.42
CA THR A 145 0.60 5.91 -0.44
C THR A 145 1.01 4.54 0.09
N PRO A 146 0.31 3.46 -0.32
CA PRO A 146 0.71 2.08 -0.02
C PRO A 146 2.10 1.68 -0.57
N TRP A 147 2.68 2.49 -1.45
CA TRP A 147 3.93 2.19 -2.16
C TRP A 147 5.16 2.93 -1.59
N ARG A 148 5.07 3.44 -0.34
CA ARG A 148 6.15 4.23 0.30
C ARG A 148 6.46 5.52 -0.47
N SER A 149 5.41 6.18 -0.96
CA SER A 149 5.51 7.53 -1.51
C SER A 149 4.56 8.47 -0.78
N ILE A 150 4.75 9.77 -0.98
CA ILE A 150 3.82 10.83 -0.58
C ILE A 150 3.35 11.54 -1.85
N LEU A 151 2.05 11.78 -1.94
CA LEU A 151 1.46 12.70 -2.89
C LEU A 151 1.27 14.06 -2.22
N LEU A 152 1.72 15.13 -2.88
CA LEU A 152 1.41 16.52 -2.54
C LEU A 152 0.43 17.02 -3.59
N PHE A 153 -0.78 17.41 -3.20
CA PHE A 153 -1.86 17.75 -4.12
C PHE A 153 -2.02 19.26 -4.30
N ASP A 154 -2.74 19.63 -5.35
CA ASP A 154 -3.30 20.96 -5.57
C ASP A 154 -2.24 22.07 -5.59
N LEU A 155 -1.05 21.77 -6.11
CA LEU A 155 0.03 22.73 -6.27
C LEU A 155 -0.18 23.54 -7.55
N ASP A 156 0.04 24.85 -7.46
CA ASP A 156 0.30 25.65 -8.65
C ASP A 156 1.64 25.22 -9.28
N GLU A 157 1.75 25.29 -10.61
CA GLU A 157 2.93 24.85 -11.38
C GLU A 157 4.25 25.44 -10.82
N GLY A 158 4.27 26.74 -10.52
CA GLY A 158 5.47 27.39 -9.97
C GLY A 158 5.85 26.88 -8.57
N VAL A 159 4.86 26.52 -7.74
CA VAL A 159 5.10 25.93 -6.41
C VAL A 159 5.61 24.50 -6.55
N ALA A 160 5.06 23.73 -7.49
CA ALA A 160 5.52 22.39 -7.80
C ALA A 160 6.99 22.38 -8.27
N ASP A 161 7.39 23.27 -9.18
CA ASP A 161 8.79 23.38 -9.63
C ASP A 161 9.74 23.73 -8.47
N VAL A 162 9.36 24.66 -7.59
CA VAL A 162 10.15 24.99 -6.39
C VAL A 162 10.25 23.80 -5.44
N ALA A 163 9.14 23.10 -5.19
CA ALA A 163 9.12 21.93 -4.32
C ALA A 163 10.06 20.83 -4.84
N LEU A 164 10.09 20.56 -6.14
CA LEU A 164 11.04 19.63 -6.75
C LEU A 164 12.50 20.03 -6.49
N ARG A 165 12.83 21.31 -6.71
CA ARG A 165 14.20 21.83 -6.54
C ARG A 165 14.69 21.79 -5.09
N VAL A 166 13.78 21.87 -4.12
CA VAL A 166 14.11 21.83 -2.70
C VAL A 166 14.12 20.40 -2.15
N LEU A 167 13.08 19.62 -2.44
CA LEU A 167 12.87 18.32 -1.82
C LEU A 167 13.72 17.22 -2.45
N ALA A 168 14.02 17.30 -3.75
CA ALA A 168 14.82 16.27 -4.42
C ALA A 168 16.27 16.21 -3.90
N PRO A 169 17.01 17.33 -3.75
CA PRO A 169 18.35 17.31 -3.15
C PRO A 169 18.37 16.84 -1.70
N LEU A 170 17.23 16.92 -1.00
CA LEU A 170 17.08 16.46 0.38
C LEU A 170 16.70 14.97 0.48
N GLY A 171 16.60 14.26 -0.65
CA GLY A 171 16.48 12.81 -0.69
C GLY A 171 15.11 12.26 -1.07
N LEU A 172 14.11 13.11 -1.36
CA LEU A 172 12.88 12.62 -2.01
C LEU A 172 13.13 12.35 -3.50
N VAL A 173 12.46 11.33 -4.02
CA VAL A 173 12.66 10.86 -5.39
C VAL A 173 11.44 11.19 -6.24
N PHE A 174 11.63 11.96 -7.31
CA PHE A 174 10.57 12.37 -8.24
C PHE A 174 10.76 11.81 -9.66
N ASP A 175 11.82 11.04 -9.89
CA ASP A 175 12.05 10.34 -11.16
C ASP A 175 11.34 8.98 -11.15
N GLU A 176 10.37 8.80 -12.05
CA GLU A 176 9.63 7.55 -12.24
C GLU A 176 10.50 6.36 -12.70
N ASN A 177 11.72 6.64 -13.18
CA ASN A 177 12.69 5.62 -13.58
C ASN A 177 13.72 5.32 -12.49
N SER A 178 13.56 5.92 -11.30
CA SER A 178 14.54 5.74 -10.23
C SER A 178 14.61 4.28 -9.77
N PRO A 179 15.82 3.73 -9.56
CA PRO A 179 16.00 2.38 -9.02
C PRO A 179 15.34 2.20 -7.64
N TRP A 180 15.16 3.29 -6.87
CA TRP A 180 14.46 3.27 -5.59
C TRP A 180 13.00 2.78 -5.68
N LEU A 181 12.36 2.85 -6.85
CA LEU A 181 10.99 2.38 -7.03
C LEU A 181 10.88 0.86 -7.13
N THR A 182 12.00 0.16 -7.37
CA THR A 182 12.06 -1.30 -7.51
C THR A 182 12.72 -1.98 -6.32
N VAL A 183 13.05 -1.23 -5.27
CA VAL A 183 13.72 -1.74 -4.08
C VAL A 183 12.97 -1.30 -2.83
N SER A 184 12.84 -2.22 -1.88
CA SER A 184 12.27 -1.93 -0.58
C SER A 184 12.82 -2.87 0.45
N ALA A 185 12.62 -2.54 1.73
CA ALA A 185 13.04 -3.40 2.81
C ALA A 185 12.07 -3.30 4.00
N CYS A 186 12.09 -4.31 4.87
CA CYS A 186 11.48 -4.16 6.19
C CYS A 186 12.33 -3.24 7.09
N THR A 187 11.96 -3.08 8.37
CA THR A 187 12.72 -2.24 9.31
C THR A 187 14.18 -2.66 9.46
N GLY A 188 14.47 -3.97 9.44
CA GLY A 188 15.83 -4.49 9.59
C GLY A 188 16.47 -4.26 10.96
N SER A 189 17.72 -4.67 11.11
CA SER A 189 18.59 -4.27 12.22
C SER A 189 19.07 -2.84 11.99
N PRO A 190 19.26 -2.00 13.02
CA PRO A 190 19.02 -2.26 14.45
C PRO A 190 17.56 -2.03 14.90
N GLY A 191 16.67 -1.58 14.01
CA GLY A 191 15.30 -1.20 14.37
C GLY A 191 14.34 -2.37 14.69
N CYS A 192 14.75 -3.61 14.45
CA CYS A 192 14.00 -4.83 14.71
C CYS A 192 14.91 -5.90 15.31
N ALA A 193 14.65 -6.29 16.56
CA ALA A 193 15.42 -7.30 17.29
C ALA A 193 15.35 -8.72 16.67
N HIS A 194 14.44 -8.95 15.74
CA HIS A 194 14.30 -10.22 15.03
C HIS A 194 15.09 -10.27 13.72
N SER A 195 15.64 -9.13 13.28
CA SER A 195 16.40 -9.06 12.03
C SER A 195 17.80 -9.60 12.22
N VAL A 196 18.25 -10.47 11.32
CA VAL A 196 19.63 -10.98 11.34
C VAL A 196 20.62 -10.08 10.60
N ALA A 197 20.14 -9.08 9.85
CA ALA A 197 20.96 -8.14 9.06
C ALA A 197 20.38 -6.71 9.06
N ASP A 198 21.20 -5.73 8.67
CA ASP A 198 20.75 -4.38 8.31
C ASP A 198 20.27 -4.37 6.85
N VAL A 199 19.05 -4.88 6.66
CA VAL A 199 18.48 -5.03 5.31
C VAL A 199 18.21 -3.70 4.60
N ARG A 200 18.20 -2.58 5.34
CA ARG A 200 18.01 -1.25 4.75
C ARG A 200 19.32 -0.75 4.15
N ALA A 201 20.44 -0.93 4.85
CA ALA A 201 21.76 -0.66 4.30
C ALA A 201 22.03 -1.53 3.07
N ASP A 202 21.71 -2.82 3.13
CA ASP A 202 21.90 -3.74 2.01
C ASP A 202 21.03 -3.35 0.79
N ALA A 203 19.76 -3.00 1.02
CA ALA A 203 18.87 -2.52 -0.03
C ALA A 203 19.39 -1.22 -0.68
N ALA A 204 19.92 -0.29 0.12
CA ALA A 204 20.52 0.95 -0.38
C ALA A 204 21.76 0.70 -1.23
N ALA A 205 22.66 -0.20 -0.79
CA ALA A 205 23.86 -0.58 -1.56
C ALA A 205 23.50 -1.15 -2.94
N VAL A 206 22.43 -1.93 -3.03
CA VAL A 206 21.93 -2.47 -4.30
C VAL A 206 21.39 -1.37 -5.24
N VAL A 207 20.85 -0.29 -4.70
CA VAL A 207 20.40 0.86 -5.52
C VAL A 207 21.59 1.65 -6.07
N VAL A 208 22.68 1.76 -5.30
CA VAL A 208 23.88 2.53 -5.68
C VAL A 208 24.79 1.76 -6.63
N ASP A 209 25.09 0.50 -6.31
CA ASP A 209 26.12 -0.31 -6.98
C ASP A 209 25.56 -1.50 -7.76
N GLY A 210 24.27 -1.79 -7.63
CA GLY A 210 23.64 -2.96 -8.22
C GLY A 210 23.18 -2.76 -9.65
N PRO A 211 23.01 -3.86 -10.42
CA PRO A 211 22.37 -3.77 -11.72
C PRO A 211 20.91 -3.34 -11.58
N ALA A 212 20.40 -2.66 -12.62
CA ALA A 212 18.99 -2.33 -12.72
C ALA A 212 18.14 -3.59 -12.55
N ALA A 213 17.18 -3.55 -11.62
CA ALA A 213 16.31 -4.69 -11.35
C ALA A 213 15.25 -4.83 -12.44
N THR A 214 14.96 -6.05 -12.85
CA THR A 214 13.84 -6.38 -13.76
C THR A 214 12.51 -6.56 -13.01
N SER A 215 12.57 -6.69 -11.69
CA SER A 215 11.46 -6.95 -10.78
C SER A 215 11.63 -6.15 -9.48
N HIS A 216 10.54 -5.97 -8.73
CA HIS A 216 10.59 -5.34 -7.41
C HIS A 216 11.27 -6.29 -6.43
N ARG A 217 12.38 -5.89 -5.80
CA ARG A 217 13.06 -6.65 -4.75
C ARG A 217 12.71 -6.13 -3.36
N HIS A 218 12.37 -7.04 -2.45
CA HIS A 218 12.05 -6.71 -1.06
C HIS A 218 12.97 -7.45 -0.09
N PHE A 219 13.85 -6.71 0.58
CA PHE A 219 14.84 -7.24 1.52
C PHE A 219 14.25 -7.36 2.92
N VAL A 220 14.28 -8.56 3.49
CA VAL A 220 13.68 -8.83 4.80
C VAL A 220 14.65 -9.51 5.74
N GLY A 221 14.63 -9.07 7.00
CA GLY A 221 15.59 -9.52 8.00
C GLY A 221 15.29 -10.85 8.66
N CYS A 222 14.10 -11.41 8.43
CA CYS A 222 13.68 -12.70 8.95
C CYS A 222 12.49 -13.25 8.14
N GLU A 223 12.11 -14.49 8.42
CA GLU A 223 11.01 -15.22 7.75
C GLU A 223 9.63 -14.54 7.83
N ARG A 224 9.43 -13.60 8.77
CA ARG A 224 8.17 -12.85 8.88
C ARG A 224 7.89 -12.00 7.64
N ALA A 225 8.94 -11.61 6.91
CA ALA A 225 8.83 -10.89 5.64
C ALA A 225 7.93 -9.63 5.69
N CYS A 226 8.04 -8.87 6.78
CA CYS A 226 7.17 -7.73 7.06
C CYS A 226 7.19 -6.68 5.93
N GLY A 227 6.02 -6.29 5.43
CA GLY A 227 5.90 -5.24 4.42
C GLY A 227 6.17 -5.68 2.98
N SER A 228 6.26 -7.00 2.72
CA SER A 228 6.43 -7.56 1.38
C SER A 228 5.32 -7.09 0.44
N PRO A 229 5.65 -6.36 -0.64
CA PRO A 229 4.68 -6.04 -1.68
C PRO A 229 4.21 -7.29 -2.41
N ALA A 230 2.98 -7.29 -2.91
CA ALA A 230 2.49 -8.34 -3.78
C ALA A 230 3.31 -8.38 -5.08
N GLY A 231 3.73 -9.57 -5.51
CA GLY A 231 4.51 -9.77 -6.74
C GLY A 231 5.99 -9.35 -6.66
N ALA A 232 6.49 -8.96 -5.48
CA ALA A 232 7.91 -8.68 -5.29
C ALA A 232 8.73 -9.96 -5.05
N ASP A 233 9.98 -9.95 -5.51
CA ASP A 233 10.99 -10.93 -5.13
C ASP A 233 11.44 -10.66 -3.70
N VAL A 234 10.94 -11.46 -2.77
CA VAL A 234 11.26 -11.33 -1.34
C VAL A 234 12.57 -12.06 -1.05
N LEU A 235 13.55 -11.33 -0.55
CA LEU A 235 14.89 -11.80 -0.23
C LEU A 235 15.06 -11.83 1.29
N VAL A 236 15.17 -13.01 1.88
CA VAL A 236 15.33 -13.21 3.33
C VAL A 236 16.81 -13.30 3.68
N ALA A 237 17.24 -12.44 4.60
CA ALA A 237 18.59 -12.45 5.14
C ALA A 237 18.85 -13.73 5.95
N THR A 238 20.03 -14.33 5.79
CA THR A 238 20.44 -15.57 6.48
C THR A 238 21.63 -15.36 7.41
N GLY A 239 22.19 -14.15 7.49
CA GLY A 239 23.44 -13.85 8.19
C GLY A 239 24.68 -13.89 7.27
N ASP A 240 24.68 -14.79 6.28
CA ASP A 240 25.76 -14.94 5.28
C ASP A 240 25.37 -14.42 3.88
N GLY A 241 24.21 -13.77 3.77
CA GLY A 241 23.65 -13.28 2.52
C GLY A 241 22.14 -13.32 2.50
N TYR A 242 21.57 -13.56 1.32
CA TYR A 242 20.12 -13.57 1.08
C TYR A 242 19.70 -14.81 0.32
N ARG A 243 18.52 -15.33 0.65
CA ARG A 243 17.83 -16.38 -0.12
C ARG A 243 16.45 -15.89 -0.56
N PRO A 244 15.92 -16.35 -1.71
CA PRO A 244 14.52 -16.13 -2.03
C PRO A 244 13.62 -16.72 -0.95
N ARG A 245 12.54 -16.02 -0.62
CA ARG A 245 11.48 -16.56 0.24
C ARG A 245 10.78 -17.68 -0.51
N GLU A 246 10.71 -18.85 0.11
CA GLU A 246 9.88 -19.93 -0.43
C GLU A 246 8.41 -19.49 -0.41
N PRO A 247 7.61 -19.80 -1.45
CA PRO A 247 6.18 -19.58 -1.41
C PRO A 247 5.61 -20.20 -0.15
N HIS A 248 4.84 -19.44 0.62
CA HIS A 248 4.10 -20.04 1.73
C HIS A 248 3.14 -21.09 1.12
N PRO A 249 3.13 -22.35 1.60
CA PRO A 249 2.18 -23.36 1.13
C PRO A 249 0.73 -22.92 1.38
#